data_AF-A0A5K0WEL4-F1
#
_entry.id   AF-A0A5K0WEL4-F1
#
_cell.length_a   1.000
_cell.length_b   1.000
_cell.length_c   1.000
_cell.angle_alpha   90.00
_cell.angle_beta   90.00
_cell.angle_gamma   90.00
#
_symmetry.space_group_name_H-M   'P 1'
#
loop_
_entity.id
_entity.type
_entity.pdbx_description
1 polymer ?
#
loop_
_entity_poly.entity_id
_entity_poly.type
_entity_poly.pdbx_seq_one_letter_code
_entity_poly.pdbx_strand_id
1 'polypeptide(L)' 'MERAVVSMEDGANCSGWSYNGQRMASASVDGTVSIYDADDPTSTSSSFTCSYKWR' A
#
# COMPACT_ATOMS: atom_id res chain seq x y z
N MET A 1 8.02 -6.58 -17.28
CA MET A 1 6.65 -6.86 -16.82
C MET A 1 6.45 -6.12 -15.52
N GLU A 2 5.81 -4.96 -15.55
CA GLU A 2 5.41 -4.21 -14.36
C GLU A 2 4.00 -4.67 -13.94
N ARG A 3 3.82 -5.01 -12.66
CA ARG A 3 2.52 -5.38 -12.10
C ARG A 3 2.08 -4.26 -11.19
N ALA A 4 0.87 -3.74 -11.39
CA ALA A 4 0.26 -2.81 -10.45
C ALA A 4 0.08 -3.53 -9.11
N VAL A 5 0.68 -2.98 -8.06
CA VAL A 5 0.79 -3.62 -6.75
C VAL A 5 -0.32 -3.15 -5.81
N VAL A 6 -0.77 -1.91 -5.97
CA VAL A 6 -1.83 -1.27 -5.18
C VAL A 6 -2.60 -0.33 -6.09
N SER A 7 -3.92 -0.35 -5.96
CA SER A 7 -4.81 0.66 -6.53
C SER A 7 -5.19 1.62 -5.42
N MET A 8 -4.68 2.86 -5.48
CA MET A 8 -5.06 3.92 -4.54
C MET A 8 -6.37 4.58 -4.97
N GLU A 9 -7.11 5.10 -3.99
CA GLU A 9 -8.27 5.95 -4.24
C GLU A 9 -7.86 7.31 -4.83
N ASP A 10 -8.74 7.89 -5.64
CA ASP A 10 -8.53 9.20 -6.28
C ASP A 10 -8.28 10.25 -5.19
N GLY A 11 -7.09 10.87 -5.18
CA GLY A 11 -6.66 11.81 -4.14
C GLY A 11 -5.44 11.41 -3.31
N ALA A 12 -4.80 10.26 -3.55
CA ALA A 12 -3.51 9.96 -2.93
C ALA A 12 -2.40 10.90 -3.46
N ASN A 13 -1.93 11.83 -2.63
CA ASN A 13 -0.86 12.77 -3.01
C ASN A 13 0.54 12.20 -2.78
N CYS A 14 0.69 11.36 -1.75
CA CYS A 14 1.99 10.91 -1.28
C CYS A 14 1.97 9.40 -1.04
N SER A 15 3.05 8.74 -1.45
CA SER A 15 3.29 7.33 -1.18
C SER A 15 4.74 7.12 -0.75
N GLY A 16 4.94 6.15 0.14
CA GLY A 16 6.23 5.80 0.68
C GLY A 16 6.35 4.29 0.85
N TRP A 17 7.51 3.75 0.50
CA TRP A 17 7.82 2.33 0.66
C TRP A 17 8.77 2.13 1.83
N SER A 18 8.55 1.06 2.58
CA SER A 18 9.57 0.53 3.46
C SER A 18 10.74 0.00 2.62
N TYR A 19 11.97 0.16 3.11
CA TYR A 19 13.19 -0.31 2.44
C TYR A 19 13.16 -1.82 2.14
N ASN A 20 12.49 -2.60 2.99
CA ASN A 20 12.33 -4.04 2.81
C ASN A 20 11.25 -4.44 1.79
N GLY A 21 10.54 -3.49 1.16
CA GLY A 21 9.51 -3.74 0.16
C GLY A 21 8.25 -4.47 0.68
N GLN A 22 8.18 -4.74 1.99
CA GLN A 22 7.10 -5.51 2.60
C GLN A 22 5.89 -4.65 2.99
N ARG A 23 6.06 -3.33 3.05
CA ARG A 23 5.01 -2.41 3.51
C ARG A 23 5.08 -1.11 2.72
N MET A 24 3.92 -0.61 2.32
CA MET A 24 3.75 0.69 1.68
C MET A 24 2.78 1.53 2.50
N ALA A 25 3.05 2.82 2.62
CA ALA A 25 2.12 3.81 3.15
C ALA A 25 1.65 4.74 2.03
N SER A 26 0.38 5.15 2.10
CA SER A 26 -0.21 6.15 1.23
C SER A 26 -0.99 7.17 2.04
N ALA A 27 -0.95 8.43 1.63
CA ALA A 27 -1.70 9.51 2.24
C ALA A 27 -2.57 10.20 1.19
N SER A 28 -3.85 10.37 1.52
CA SER A 28 -4.86 11.07 0.71
C SER A 28 -4.96 12.55 1.11
N VAL A 29 -5.41 13.40 0.18
CA VAL A 29 -5.79 14.81 0.43
C VAL A 29 -6.75 14.93 1.61
N ASP A 30 -7.66 13.96 1.74
CA ASP A 30 -8.73 13.96 2.75
C ASP A 30 -8.24 13.66 4.18
N GLY A 31 -6.93 13.67 4.41
CA GLY A 31 -6.30 13.33 5.70
C GLY A 31 -6.28 11.84 6.01
N THR A 32 -6.76 11.00 5.09
CA THR A 32 -6.80 9.55 5.28
C THR A 32 -5.44 8.93 4.95
N VAL A 33 -4.91 8.11 5.87
CA VAL A 33 -3.69 7.34 5.64
C VAL A 33 -4.05 5.87 5.51
N SER A 34 -3.63 5.26 4.39
CA SER A 34 -3.78 3.82 4.15
C SER A 34 -2.43 3.12 4.16
N ILE A 35 -2.31 2.06 4.96
CA ILE A 35 -1.12 1.20 5.02
C ILE A 35 -1.42 -0.12 4.32
N TYR A 36 -0.54 -0.49 3.41
CA TYR A 36 -0.58 -1.74 2.66
C TYR A 36 0.56 -2.64 3.12
N ASP A 37 0.21 -3.83 3.57
CA ASP A 37 1.16 -4.89 3.89
C ASP A 37 1.20 -5.89 2.74
N ALA A 38 2.41 -6.35 2.42
CA ALA A 38 2.59 -7.59 1.67
C ALA A 38 2.14 -8.73 2.58
N ASP A 39 1.22 -9.56 2.09
CA ASP A 39 1.04 -10.88 2.69
C ASP A 39 2.34 -11.67 2.56
N ASP A 40 2.54 -12.62 3.48
CA ASP A 40 3.75 -13.39 3.73
C ASP A 40 4.73 -13.52 2.53
N PRO A 41 6.05 -13.29 2.69
CA PRO A 41 7.01 -13.38 1.58
C PRO A 41 7.07 -14.77 0.92
N THR A 42 6.51 -15.80 1.54
CA THR A 42 6.40 -17.16 1.01
C THR A 42 5.07 -17.44 0.31
N SER A 43 4.08 -16.56 0.47
CA SER A 43 2.84 -16.60 -0.30
C SER A 43 3.15 -16.24 -1.77
N THR A 44 2.98 -17.21 -2.67
CA THR A 44 3.10 -17.01 -4.13
C THR A 44 2.14 -15.94 -4.68
N SER A 45 1.17 -15.51 -3.87
CA SER A 45 0.27 -14.40 -4.16
C SER A 45 0.91 -13.07 -3.72
N SER A 46 1.40 -12.30 -4.69
CA SER A 46 1.88 -10.91 -4.49
C SER A 46 0.71 -9.93 -4.26
N SER A 47 -0.13 -10.21 -3.26
CA SER A 47 -1.29 -9.41 -2.92
C SER A 47 -0.95 -8.46 -1.77
N PHE A 48 -1.11 -7.16 -2.01
CA PHE A 48 -0.98 -6.15 -0.97
C PHE A 48 -2.38 -5.74 -0.55
N THR A 49 -2.69 -5.92 0.73
CA THR A 49 -4.04 -5.62 1.25
C THR A 49 -3.97 -4.35 2.09
N CYS A 50 -5.00 -3.52 2.01
CA CYS A 50 -5.12 -2.35 2.87
C CYS A 50 -5.45 -2.80 4.30
N SER A 51 -4.43 -2.89 5.13
CA SER A 51 -4.55 -3.39 6.51
C SER A 51 -5.12 -2.32 7.45
N TYR A 52 -4.83 -1.04 7.17
CA TYR A 52 -5.21 0.06 8.06
C TYR A 52 -5.64 1.28 7.26
N LYS A 53 -6.80 1.84 7.64
CA LYS A 53 -7.27 3.16 7.20
C LYS A 53 -7.57 4.01 8.43
N TRP A 54 -6.84 5.10 8.59
CA TRP A 54 -7.06 6.05 9.67
C TRP A 54 -7.56 7.38 9.13
N ARG A 55 -8.47 8.01 9.87
CA ARG A 55 -8.95 9.38 9.70
C ARG A 55 -8.55 10.21 10.90
#